data_AF-A0A355FSP6-F1
#
_entry.id   AF-A0A355FSP6-F1
#
_cell.length_a   1.000
_cell.length_b   1.000
_cell.length_c   1.000
_cell.angle_alpha   90.00
_cell.angle_beta   90.00
_cell.angle_gamma   90.00
#
_symmetry.space_group_name_H-M   'P 1'
#
loop_
_entity.id
_entity.type
_entity.pdbx_description
1 polymer ?
#
loop_
_entity_poly.entity_id
_entity_poly.type
_entity_poly.pdbx_seq_one_letter_code
_entity_poly.pdbx_strand_id
1 'polypeptide(L)' 'MARYRGPKSKISRRFKEAIFGPDKALERRPYGPGQHGNTRRRKKESEYS' A
#
# COMPACT_ATOMS: atom_id res chain seq x y z
N MET A 1 -12.74 12.38 18.30
CA MET A 1 -12.64 11.50 17.12
C MET A 1 -11.24 10.92 17.04
N ALA A 2 -11.09 9.59 16.90
CA ALA A 2 -9.77 8.98 16.78
C ALA A 2 -9.19 9.22 15.37
N ARG A 3 -7.93 9.64 15.30
CA ARG A 3 -7.19 9.81 14.04
C ARG A 3 -6.25 8.62 13.84
N TYR A 4 -6.01 8.22 12.59
CA TYR A 4 -4.99 7.22 12.28
C TYR A 4 -3.60 7.75 12.61
N ARG A 5 -2.91 7.09 13.54
CA ARG A 5 -1.52 7.41 13.95
C ARG A 5 -0.53 6.31 13.57
N GLY A 6 -0.92 5.41 12.67
CA GLY A 6 -0.08 4.31 12.21
C GLY A 6 0.88 4.69 11.08
N PRO A 7 1.63 3.70 10.56
CA PRO A 7 2.64 3.91 9.53
C PRO A 7 2.04 4.34 8.17
N LYS A 8 2.30 5.59 7.77
CA LYS A 8 1.83 6.19 6.52
C LYS A 8 2.34 5.48 5.27
N SER A 9 3.61 5.04 5.26
CA SER A 9 4.18 4.31 4.12
C SER A 9 3.47 2.98 3.82
N LYS A 10 2.84 2.33 4.82
CA LYS A 10 2.04 1.11 4.56
C LYS A 10 0.75 1.44 3.81
N ILE A 11 0.17 2.61 4.09
CA ILE A 11 -1.02 3.09 3.38
C ILE A 11 -0.65 3.48 1.94
N SER A 12 0.41 4.26 1.74
CA SER A 12 0.88 4.63 0.40
C SER A 12 1.16 3.40 -0.48
N ARG A 13 1.81 2.36 0.07
CA ARG A 13 2.07 1.10 -0.65
C ARG A 13 0.82 0.26 -0.92
N ARG A 14 -0.23 0.39 -0.10
CA ARG A 14 -1.52 -0.28 -0.35
C ARG A 14 -2.22 0.34 -1.57
N PHE A 15 -2.24 1.67 -1.62
CA PHE A 15 -2.85 2.43 -2.71
C PHE A 15 -1.94 2.60 -3.94
N LYS A 16 -0.67 2.20 -3.83
CA LYS A 16 0.36 2.36 -4.87
C LYS A 16 0.55 3.82 -5.32
N GLU A 17 0.22 4.75 -4.43
CA GLU A 17 0.26 6.18 -4.69
C GLU A 17 0.91 6.93 -3.51
N ALA A 18 1.61 8.02 -3.83
CA ALA A 18 2.29 8.89 -2.88
C ALA A 18 1.33 9.86 -2.16
N ILE A 19 0.26 9.32 -1.54
CA ILE A 19 -0.84 10.10 -0.92
C ILE A 19 -0.36 11.06 0.17
N PHE A 20 0.73 10.73 0.87
CA PHE A 20 1.29 11.55 1.95
C PHE A 20 2.59 12.27 1.56
N GLY A 21 2.89 12.37 0.26
CA GLY A 21 4.14 12.91 -0.27
C GLY A 21 5.15 11.81 -0.67
N PRO A 22 6.39 12.21 -1.03
CA PRO A 22 7.40 11.29 -1.57
C PRO A 22 7.76 10.21 -0.55
N ASP A 23 7.48 8.94 -0.91
CA ASP A 23 7.72 7.78 -0.06
C ASP A 23 8.75 6.85 -0.70
N LYS A 24 9.98 6.84 -0.16
CA LYS A 24 11.05 5.94 -0.61
C LYS A 24 10.66 4.46 -0.53
N ALA A 25 9.74 4.11 0.37
CA ALA A 25 9.26 2.74 0.49
C ALA A 25 8.39 2.31 -0.69
N LEU A 26 7.68 3.26 -1.33
CA LEU A 26 6.89 3.00 -2.53
C LEU A 26 7.81 2.71 -3.73
N GLU A 27 8.88 3.49 -3.89
CA GLU A 27 9.88 3.27 -4.96
C GLU A 27 10.63 1.94 -4.79
N ARG A 28 11.08 1.64 -3.56
CA ARG A 28 11.87 0.42 -3.29
C ARG A 28 11.02 -0.84 -3.22
N ARG A 29 9.75 -0.72 -2.82
CA ARG A 29 8.82 -1.85 -2.61
C ARG A 29 7.44 -1.49 -3.17
N PRO A 30 7.28 -1.46 -4.50
CA PRO A 30 6.06 -1.01 -5.20
C PRO A 30 4.88 -1.99 -5.09
N TYR A 31 4.91 -2.85 -4.08
CA TYR A 31 3.92 -3.90 -3.84
C TYR A 31 3.30 -3.71 -2.44
N GLY A 32 2.10 -4.27 -2.25
CA GLY A 32 1.33 -4.11 -1.03
C GLY A 32 2.10 -4.52 0.24
N PRO A 33 1.77 -3.97 1.41
CA PRO A 33 2.38 -4.39 2.66
C PRO A 33 1.94 -5.81 3.06
N GLY A 34 2.83 -6.56 3.74
CA GLY A 34 2.56 -7.91 4.25
C GLY A 34 3.28 -9.03 3.50
N GLN A 35 3.16 -10.27 4.00
CA GLN A 35 3.85 -11.46 3.47
C GLN A 35 3.46 -11.78 2.02
N HIS A 36 2.18 -11.59 1.68
CA HIS A 36 1.65 -11.76 0.32
C HIS A 36 1.73 -10.48 -0.53
N GLY A 37 2.46 -9.47 -0.07
CA GLY A 37 2.66 -8.25 -0.82
C GLY A 37 3.34 -8.50 -2.16
N ASN A 38 4.40 -9.31 -2.16
CA ASN A 38 5.24 -9.58 -3.32
C ASN A 38 4.77 -10.81 -4.15
N THR A 39 3.71 -11.50 -3.74
CA THR A 39 3.26 -12.67 -4.51
C THR A 39 2.69 -12.24 -5.86
N ARG A 40 3.23 -12.78 -6.95
CA ARG A 40 2.82 -12.52 -8.35
C ARG A 40 1.38 -12.91 -8.68
N ARG A 41 0.67 -13.62 -7.79
CA ARG A 41 -0.76 -13.90 -7.94
C ARG A 41 -1.55 -12.62 -7.66
N ARG A 42 -1.66 -11.74 -8.66
CA ARG A 42 -2.64 -10.64 -8.63
C ARG A 42 -4.03 -11.27 -8.46
N LYS A 43 -4.77 -10.83 -7.44
CA LYS A 43 -6.18 -11.20 -7.29
C LYS A 43 -6.96 -10.53 -8.43
N LYS A 44 -7.97 -11.22 -8.96
CA LYS A 44 -9.02 -10.56 -9.75
C LYS A 44 -9.70 -9.58 -8.80
N GLU A 45 -9.55 -8.29 -9.06
CA GLU A 45 -10.27 -7.27 -8.30
C GLU A 45 -11.75 -7.37 -8.69
N SER A 46 -12.62 -7.39 -7.68
CA SER A 46 -14.07 -7.35 -7.91
C SER A 46 -14.48 -5.89 -8.10
N GLU A 47 -15.64 -5.62 -8.69
CA GLU A 47 -16.13 -4.23 -8.86
C GLU A 47 -16.30 -3.47 -7.53
N TYR A 48 -16.36 -4.19 -6.41
CA TYR A 48 -16.43 -3.61 -5.07
C TYR A 48 -15.06 -3.34 -4.43
N SER A 49 -13.96 -3.88 -4.96
CA SER A 49 -12.66 -4.00 -4.26
C SER A 49 -11.53 -3.18 -4.86
#